data_AF-A0A959T2D4-F1
#
_entry.id   AF-A0A959T2D4-F1
#
_cell.length_a   1.000
_cell.length_b   1.000
_cell.length_c   1.000
_cell.angle_alpha   90.00
_cell.angle_beta   90.00
_cell.angle_gamma   90.00
#
_symmetry.space_group_name_H-M   'P 1'
#
loop_
_entity.id
_entity.type
_entity.pdbx_description
1 polymer ?
#
loop_
_entity_poly.entity_id
_entity_poly.type
_entity_poly.pdbx_seq_one_letter_code
_entity_poly.pdbx_strand_id
1 'polypeptide(L)'
;MNVRLLTVILLTALGHTIAAQNLLQRTLNNDTMPNLVPNPGFEEFERLQCRWTQDVEKFNAWFGGWRSATQTTPDHFSLKLDVDCWSHPHKRTDGKASPHEGDCMAGIKVWGKGNTPSYWHEYLEMELREPLEAGTRYIAEFWTMRASFSNEASNNLGLYL
;
A
#
# COMPACT_ATOMS: atom_id res chain seq x y z
N MET A 1 4.38 52.45 -47.56
CA MET A 1 5.20 52.42 -46.33
C MET A 1 4.27 52.55 -45.15
N ASN A 2 3.93 51.44 -44.49
CA ASN A 2 3.41 51.39 -43.11
C ASN A 2 3.32 49.93 -42.66
N VAL A 3 4.33 49.52 -41.89
CA VAL A 3 4.49 48.20 -41.27
C VAL A 3 3.76 48.24 -39.93
N ARG A 4 2.50 47.81 -39.86
CA ARG A 4 1.81 47.51 -38.59
C ARG A 4 0.65 46.55 -38.80
N LEU A 5 0.92 45.24 -38.80
CA LEU A 5 -0.03 44.24 -38.32
C LEU A 5 0.67 42.90 -38.05
N LEU A 6 1.64 42.93 -37.15
CA LEU A 6 2.14 41.74 -36.45
C LEU A 6 1.57 41.81 -35.04
N THR A 7 0.51 41.05 -34.76
CA THR A 7 0.32 40.52 -33.40
C THR A 7 -0.16 39.09 -33.54
N VAL A 8 0.81 38.20 -33.32
CA VAL A 8 0.73 36.75 -33.26
C VAL A 8 -0.32 36.34 -32.24
N ILE A 9 -1.32 35.57 -32.68
CA ILE A 9 -2.19 34.81 -31.77
C ILE A 9 -1.30 33.70 -31.17
N LEU A 10 -0.64 34.01 -30.07
CA LEU A 10 0.06 33.03 -29.27
C LEU A 10 -1.00 32.28 -28.45
N LEU A 11 -1.49 31.16 -28.99
CA LEU A 11 -2.19 30.14 -28.21
C LEU A 11 -1.22 29.68 -27.11
N THR A 12 -1.33 30.26 -25.93
CA THR A 12 -0.75 29.70 -24.71
C THR A 12 -1.62 28.53 -24.31
N ALA A 13 -1.40 27.38 -24.95
CA ALA A 13 -1.71 26.10 -24.34
C ALA A 13 -0.76 25.97 -23.14
N LEU A 14 -1.16 26.56 -22.01
CA LEU A 14 -0.60 26.24 -20.70
C LEU A 14 -0.92 24.76 -20.48
N GLY A 15 0.02 23.91 -20.92
CA GLY A 15 0.10 22.53 -20.50
C GLY A 15 0.12 22.55 -19.00
N HIS A 16 -1.00 22.20 -18.38
CA HIS A 16 -1.03 21.85 -16.98
C HIS A 16 -0.27 20.53 -16.92
N THR A 17 1.05 20.61 -16.79
CA THR A 17 1.82 19.49 -16.29
C THR A 17 1.27 19.25 -14.89
N ILE A 18 0.40 18.24 -14.78
CA ILE A 18 -0.06 17.74 -13.48
C ILE A 18 1.16 17.03 -12.87
N ALA A 19 2.13 17.82 -12.42
CA ALA A 19 3.18 17.32 -11.55
C ALA A 19 2.49 16.86 -10.26
N ALA A 20 2.86 15.68 -9.78
CA ALA A 20 2.42 15.20 -8.48
C ALA A 20 2.76 16.28 -7.44
N GLN A 21 1.77 16.68 -6.64
CA GLN A 21 1.99 17.64 -5.57
C GLN A 21 2.86 16.98 -4.52
N ASN A 22 4.02 17.58 -4.23
CA ASN A 22 4.86 17.12 -3.12
C ASN A 22 4.16 17.38 -1.77
N LEU A 23 4.62 16.71 -0.71
CA LEU A 23 4.05 16.83 0.63
C LEU A 23 3.92 18.29 1.11
N LEU A 24 4.88 19.15 0.76
CA LEU A 24 4.83 20.58 1.06
C LEU A 24 3.63 21.27 0.38
N GLN A 25 3.37 20.98 -0.89
CA GLN A 25 2.23 21.52 -1.62
C GLN A 25 0.89 21.02 -1.05
N ARG A 26 0.81 19.77 -0.56
CA ARG A 26 -0.40 19.25 0.11
C ARG A 26 -0.68 19.99 1.42
N THR A 27 0.36 20.20 2.23
CA THR A 27 0.27 20.98 3.48
C THR A 27 -0.13 22.43 3.20
N LEU A 28 0.46 23.05 2.17
CA LEU A 28 0.14 24.44 1.77
C LEU A 28 -1.28 24.58 1.20
N ASN A 29 -1.79 23.55 0.52
CA ASN A 29 -3.14 23.54 -0.03
C ASN A 29 -4.21 23.22 1.03
N ASN A 30 -3.82 22.90 2.27
CA ASN A 30 -4.71 22.41 3.30
C ASN A 30 -5.59 21.27 2.77
N ASP A 31 -4.94 20.26 2.17
CA ASP A 31 -5.60 19.08 1.62
C ASP A 31 -6.29 18.33 2.78
N THR A 32 -7.60 18.56 2.91
CA THR A 32 -8.46 18.10 4.01
C THR A 32 -9.19 16.81 3.67
N MET A 33 -8.91 16.21 2.51
CA MET A 33 -9.59 14.97 2.11
C MET A 33 -9.32 13.88 3.14
N PRO A 34 -10.37 13.24 3.69
CA PRO A 34 -10.20 12.15 4.64
C PRO A 34 -9.53 10.96 3.95
N ASN A 35 -8.73 10.21 4.70
CA ASN A 35 -8.18 8.96 4.20
C ASN A 35 -9.33 7.97 3.93
N LEU A 36 -9.49 7.58 2.66
CA LEU A 36 -10.53 6.66 2.22
C LEU A 36 -10.22 5.20 2.55
N VAL A 37 -8.97 4.88 2.85
CA VAL A 37 -8.51 3.54 3.21
C VAL A 37 -8.89 3.27 4.67
N PRO A 38 -9.86 2.38 4.97
CA PRO A 38 -10.04 1.89 6.34
C PRO A 38 -8.82 1.11 6.83
N ASN A 39 -8.54 1.18 8.14
CA ASN A 39 -7.43 0.48 8.79
C ASN A 39 -6.08 0.58 8.02
N PRO A 40 -5.59 1.79 7.69
CA PRO A 40 -4.43 1.95 6.78
C PRO A 40 -3.11 1.44 7.38
N GLY A 41 -3.04 1.29 8.70
CA GLY A 41 -1.87 0.77 9.43
C GLY A 41 -1.98 -0.71 9.84
N PHE A 42 -3.03 -1.43 9.43
CA PHE A 42 -3.26 -2.83 9.82
C PHE A 42 -3.39 -3.06 11.34
N GLU A 43 -3.79 -2.03 12.08
CA GLU A 43 -3.91 -2.03 13.54
C GLU A 43 -5.21 -2.66 14.03
N GLU A 44 -6.26 -2.63 13.21
CA GLU A 44 -7.55 -3.25 13.53
C GLU A 44 -7.55 -4.72 13.09
N PHE A 45 -7.88 -5.62 14.02
CA PHE A 45 -7.94 -7.06 13.78
C PHE A 45 -8.89 -7.72 14.78
N GLU A 46 -9.50 -8.83 14.37
CA GLU A 46 -10.34 -9.65 15.26
C GLU A 46 -9.49 -10.60 16.09
N ARG A 47 -8.39 -11.11 15.51
CA ARG A 47 -7.51 -12.07 16.19
C ARG A 47 -6.09 -12.05 15.64
N LEU A 48 -5.13 -11.85 16.53
CA LEU A 48 -3.71 -12.10 16.21
C LEU A 48 -3.44 -13.61 16.22
N GLN A 49 -2.73 -14.07 15.21
CA GLN A 49 -2.38 -15.48 15.05
C GLN A 49 -0.89 -15.66 15.05
N CYS A 50 -0.45 -16.72 15.72
CA CYS A 50 0.95 -17.10 15.76
C CYS A 50 1.34 -18.08 14.65
N ARG A 51 0.92 -17.79 13.42
CA ARG A 51 1.09 -18.64 12.24
C ARG A 51 0.63 -17.89 10.98
N TRP A 52 1.08 -18.36 9.83
CA TRP A 52 0.47 -18.05 8.53
C TRP A 52 -0.72 -19.00 8.25
N THR A 53 -1.55 -18.64 7.27
CA THR A 53 -2.68 -19.46 6.81
C THR A 53 -2.82 -19.37 5.28
N GLN A 54 -3.08 -20.51 4.62
CA GLN A 54 -3.52 -20.57 3.22
C GLN A 54 -5.05 -20.50 3.07
N ASP A 55 -5.76 -20.58 4.19
CA ASP A 55 -7.20 -20.48 4.25
C ASP A 55 -7.59 -18.99 4.23
N VAL A 56 -8.06 -18.54 3.06
CA VAL A 56 -8.45 -17.15 2.80
C VAL A 56 -9.62 -16.73 3.67
N GLU A 57 -10.57 -17.61 3.93
CA GLU A 57 -11.72 -17.27 4.79
C GLU A 57 -11.25 -16.97 6.21
N LYS A 58 -10.30 -17.76 6.72
CA LYS A 58 -9.67 -17.47 8.02
C LYS A 58 -8.87 -16.18 8.01
N PHE A 59 -8.06 -15.94 6.97
CA PHE A 59 -7.31 -14.70 6.86
C PHE A 59 -8.24 -13.49 6.90
N ASN A 60 -9.27 -13.49 6.04
CA ASN A 60 -10.24 -12.40 5.92
C ASN A 60 -11.07 -12.20 7.20
N ALA A 61 -11.35 -13.27 7.95
CA ALA A 61 -12.05 -13.18 9.22
C ALA A 61 -11.19 -12.60 10.36
N TRP A 62 -9.86 -12.66 10.25
CA TRP A 62 -8.94 -12.16 11.28
C TRP A 62 -8.49 -10.73 11.01
N PHE A 63 -8.38 -10.35 9.74
CA PHE A 63 -7.87 -9.06 9.29
C PHE A 63 -8.99 -8.01 9.18
N GLY A 64 -8.95 -7.00 10.05
CA GLY A 64 -9.99 -5.96 10.12
C GLY A 64 -10.04 -5.11 8.85
N GLY A 65 -10.94 -5.44 7.94
CA GLY A 65 -11.20 -4.68 6.69
C GLY A 65 -10.26 -5.00 5.51
N TRP A 66 -9.23 -5.81 5.72
CA TRP A 66 -8.32 -6.27 4.66
C TRP A 66 -8.56 -7.73 4.33
N ARG A 67 -8.43 -8.08 3.06
CA ARG A 67 -8.60 -9.47 2.61
C ARG A 67 -7.55 -9.88 1.59
N SER A 68 -7.34 -11.18 1.48
CA SER A 68 -6.50 -11.74 0.43
C SER A 68 -7.33 -11.89 -0.84
N ALA A 69 -6.88 -11.27 -1.94
CA ALA A 69 -7.59 -11.34 -3.22
C ALA A 69 -7.42 -12.70 -3.93
N THR A 70 -6.41 -13.48 -3.52
CA THR A 70 -6.04 -14.77 -4.14
C THR A 70 -5.83 -15.82 -3.05
N GLN A 71 -5.96 -17.11 -3.39
CA GLN A 71 -5.73 -18.20 -2.43
C GLN A 71 -4.24 -18.40 -2.13
N THR A 72 -3.69 -17.52 -1.29
CA THR A 72 -2.27 -17.43 -0.93
C THR A 72 -2.10 -17.20 0.58
N THR A 73 -0.93 -16.74 1.04
CA THR A 73 -0.63 -16.56 2.48
C THR A 73 -0.12 -15.16 2.80
N PRO A 74 -0.88 -14.07 2.56
CA PRO A 74 -0.49 -12.79 3.11
C PRO A 74 -0.36 -12.91 4.63
N ASP A 75 0.58 -12.15 5.19
CA ASP A 75 0.93 -12.23 6.59
C ASP A 75 0.44 -11.00 7.34
N HIS A 76 -0.12 -11.20 8.52
CA HIS A 76 -0.25 -10.14 9.52
C HIS A 76 0.88 -10.27 10.53
N PHE A 77 1.74 -9.26 10.61
CA PHE A 77 2.73 -9.16 11.66
C PHE A 77 2.30 -8.16 12.71
N SER A 78 2.53 -8.49 13.99
CA SER A 78 2.24 -7.57 15.11
C SER A 78 3.29 -7.68 16.21
N LEU A 79 3.72 -6.52 16.74
CA LEU A 79 4.54 -6.38 17.94
C LEU A 79 3.77 -6.72 19.23
N LYS A 80 2.44 -6.86 19.15
CA LYS A 80 1.57 -7.27 20.27
C LYS A 80 1.62 -8.78 20.55
N LEU A 81 2.23 -9.56 19.65
CA LEU A 81 2.45 -11.00 19.84
C LEU A 81 3.70 -11.26 20.70
N ASP A 82 3.81 -12.46 21.27
CA ASP A 82 5.06 -12.87 21.92
C ASP A 82 6.25 -12.78 20.95
N VAL A 83 7.42 -12.40 21.45
CA VAL A 83 8.64 -12.24 20.62
C VAL A 83 9.05 -13.52 19.88
N ASP A 84 8.71 -14.68 20.45
CA ASP A 84 8.98 -15.99 19.86
C ASP A 84 7.96 -16.42 18.81
N CYS A 85 6.89 -15.64 18.66
CA CYS A 85 5.82 -15.94 17.76
C CYS A 85 6.22 -15.83 16.28
N TRP A 86 5.71 -16.73 15.44
CA TRP A 86 5.98 -16.74 14.00
C TRP A 86 5.64 -15.40 13.34
N SER A 87 4.50 -14.81 13.73
CA SER A 87 3.97 -13.55 13.20
C SER A 87 4.48 -12.33 13.97
N HIS A 88 5.50 -12.46 14.82
CA HIS A 88 6.17 -11.31 15.39
C HIS A 88 7.21 -10.76 14.39
N PRO A 89 7.17 -9.47 14.00
CA PRO A 89 8.07 -8.88 13.00
C PRO A 89 9.56 -9.21 13.21
N HIS A 90 9.99 -9.21 14.48
CA HIS A 90 11.39 -9.41 14.84
C HIS A 90 11.85 -10.87 14.76
N LYS A 91 10.93 -11.85 14.75
CA LYS A 91 11.27 -13.28 14.81
C LYS A 91 12.06 -13.78 13.61
N ARG A 92 11.83 -13.19 12.42
CA ARG A 92 12.45 -13.63 11.16
C ARG A 92 13.50 -12.68 10.61
N THR A 93 13.49 -11.45 11.11
CA THR A 93 14.31 -10.37 10.54
C THR A 93 15.43 -9.95 11.49
N ASP A 94 15.58 -10.63 12.62
CA ASP A 94 16.47 -10.25 13.72
C ASP A 94 16.27 -8.78 14.11
N GLY A 95 15.00 -8.39 14.23
CA GLY A 95 14.60 -7.00 14.53
C GLY A 95 14.71 -6.01 13.37
N LYS A 96 15.22 -6.41 12.20
CA LYS A 96 15.43 -5.50 11.05
C LYS A 96 14.14 -5.12 10.31
N ALA A 97 13.02 -5.80 10.58
CA ALA A 97 11.71 -5.37 10.13
C ALA A 97 10.87 -4.92 11.31
N SER A 98 10.44 -3.67 11.27
CA SER A 98 9.48 -3.08 12.20
C SER A 98 8.41 -2.35 11.40
N PRO A 99 7.16 -2.29 11.90
CA PRO A 99 6.13 -1.43 11.34
C PRO A 99 6.65 -0.01 11.12
N HIS A 100 6.22 0.63 10.02
CA HIS A 100 6.55 2.04 9.77
C HIS A 100 5.94 2.95 10.85
N GLU A 101 4.73 2.62 11.30
CA GLU A 101 4.00 3.27 12.38
C GLU A 101 3.18 2.19 13.12
N GLY A 102 2.86 2.43 14.39
CA GLY A 102 2.06 1.51 15.19
C GLY A 102 2.79 0.21 15.54
N ASP A 103 2.01 -0.84 15.77
CA ASP A 103 2.46 -2.16 16.19
C ASP A 103 2.31 -3.23 15.10
N CYS A 104 1.57 -2.94 14.03
CA CYS A 104 1.17 -3.90 13.01
C CYS A 104 1.72 -3.56 11.62
N MET A 105 1.93 -4.59 10.81
CA MET A 105 2.23 -4.45 9.39
C MET A 105 1.73 -5.68 8.63
N ALA A 106 1.50 -5.55 7.34
CA ALA A 106 1.21 -6.68 6.48
C ALA A 106 2.45 -7.11 5.68
N GLY A 107 2.58 -8.42 5.47
CA GLY A 107 3.58 -9.02 4.59
C GLY A 107 2.92 -9.64 3.36
N ILE A 108 3.57 -9.49 2.21
CA ILE A 108 3.17 -10.14 0.97
C ILE A 108 4.39 -10.72 0.24
N LYS A 109 4.20 -11.88 -0.38
CA LYS A 109 5.11 -12.49 -1.33
C LYS A 109 4.68 -12.12 -2.74
N VAL A 110 5.38 -11.16 -3.32
CA VAL A 110 5.10 -10.70 -4.70
C VAL A 110 5.68 -11.60 -5.78
N TRP A 111 6.65 -12.44 -5.42
CA TRP A 111 7.20 -13.46 -6.30
C TRP A 111 7.86 -14.57 -5.50
N GLY A 112 7.71 -15.80 -5.98
CA GLY A 112 8.37 -16.99 -5.44
C GLY A 112 7.39 -18.12 -5.17
N LYS A 113 7.93 -19.32 -4.95
CA LYS A 113 7.10 -20.53 -4.81
C LYS A 113 6.55 -20.77 -3.41
N GLY A 114 7.15 -20.18 -2.37
CA GLY A 114 6.65 -20.32 -0.99
C GLY A 114 6.45 -21.77 -0.54
N ASN A 115 7.32 -22.69 -0.98
CA ASN A 115 7.19 -24.15 -0.78
C ASN A 115 5.93 -24.79 -1.42
N THR A 116 5.37 -24.15 -2.45
CA THR A 116 4.25 -24.69 -3.23
C THR A 116 4.65 -24.97 -4.68
N PRO A 117 3.85 -25.78 -5.42
CA PRO A 117 4.17 -26.10 -6.82
C PRO A 117 4.12 -24.88 -7.76
N SER A 118 3.26 -23.89 -7.46
CA SER A 118 3.07 -22.69 -8.28
C SER A 118 3.82 -21.48 -7.71
N TYR A 119 4.05 -20.48 -8.55
CA TYR A 119 4.48 -19.17 -8.08
C TYR A 119 3.31 -18.44 -7.44
N TRP A 120 3.58 -17.77 -6.33
CA TRP A 120 2.62 -16.93 -5.66
C TRP A 120 2.88 -15.46 -5.94
N HIS A 121 1.78 -14.78 -6.19
CA HIS A 121 1.67 -13.34 -6.29
C HIS A 121 0.56 -12.97 -5.32
N GLU A 122 0.97 -12.48 -4.15
CA GLU A 122 0.05 -12.15 -3.07
C GLU A 122 -0.43 -10.70 -3.22
N TYR A 123 -1.72 -10.52 -2.99
CA TYR A 123 -2.40 -9.24 -3.06
C TYR A 123 -3.23 -9.06 -1.80
N LEU A 124 -3.23 -7.83 -1.30
CA LEU A 124 -4.15 -7.37 -0.28
C LEU A 124 -5.16 -6.45 -0.95
N GLU A 125 -6.43 -6.67 -0.65
CA GLU A 125 -7.51 -5.84 -1.13
C GLU A 125 -8.40 -5.41 0.04
N MET A 126 -9.16 -4.36 -0.20
CA MET A 126 -10.06 -3.75 0.75
C MET A 126 -11.11 -2.94 0.00
N GLU A 127 -12.19 -2.59 0.70
CA GLU A 127 -13.19 -1.67 0.18
C GLU A 127 -12.93 -0.27 0.75
N LEU A 128 -12.93 0.73 -0.12
CA LEU A 128 -12.79 2.12 0.30
C LEU A 128 -14.05 2.57 1.07
N ARG A 129 -13.88 3.52 2.00
CA ARG A 129 -15.01 4.08 2.77
C ARG A 129 -16.07 4.74 1.89
N GLU A 130 -15.66 5.28 0.76
CA GLU A 130 -16.50 6.00 -0.20
C GLU A 130 -16.04 5.67 -1.63
N PRO A 131 -16.96 5.69 -2.62
CA PRO A 131 -16.60 5.45 -4.02
C PRO A 131 -15.73 6.58 -4.57
N LEU A 132 -14.88 6.25 -5.55
CA LEU A 132 -14.09 7.24 -6.27
C LEU A 132 -14.98 8.08 -7.20
N GLU A 133 -14.75 9.38 -7.22
CA GLU A 133 -15.49 10.33 -8.05
C GLU A 133 -14.77 10.60 -9.37
N ALA A 134 -15.52 10.60 -10.47
CA ALA A 134 -14.98 10.88 -11.79
C ALA A 134 -14.45 12.32 -11.88
N GLY A 135 -13.23 12.48 -12.42
CA GLY A 135 -12.58 13.78 -12.54
C GLY A 135 -11.87 14.27 -11.27
N THR A 136 -11.99 13.53 -10.16
CA THR A 136 -11.31 13.84 -8.90
C THR A 136 -9.91 13.23 -8.90
N ARG A 137 -8.92 14.00 -8.40
CA ARG A 137 -7.55 13.53 -8.25
C ARG A 137 -7.35 12.93 -6.87
N TYR A 138 -7.07 11.63 -6.82
CA TYR A 138 -6.70 10.92 -5.60
C TYR A 138 -5.18 10.75 -5.51
N ILE A 139 -4.66 10.73 -4.29
CA ILE A 139 -3.25 10.44 -3.99
C ILE A 139 -3.23 9.18 -3.15
N ALA A 140 -2.60 8.12 -3.67
CA ALA A 140 -2.41 6.86 -3.00
C ALA A 140 -0.93 6.65 -2.70
N GLU A 141 -0.60 6.41 -1.43
CA GLU A 141 0.76 6.26 -0.93
C GLU A 141 0.77 5.09 0.06
N PHE A 142 1.84 4.29 0.04
CA PHE A 142 2.05 3.21 1.01
C PHE A 142 3.54 2.99 1.21
N TRP A 143 3.91 2.58 2.42
CA TRP A 143 5.28 2.25 2.78
C TRP A 143 5.57 0.79 2.45
N THR A 144 6.76 0.53 1.94
CA THR A 144 7.20 -0.83 1.64
C THR A 144 8.59 -1.03 2.21
N MET A 145 8.85 -2.25 2.67
CA MET A 145 10.19 -2.68 3.01
C MET A 145 10.43 -4.08 2.46
N ARG A 146 11.62 -4.31 1.93
CA ARG A 146 12.06 -5.66 1.59
C ARG A 146 12.41 -6.39 2.87
N ALA A 147 11.91 -7.62 3.03
CA ALA A 147 12.36 -8.49 4.11
C ALA A 147 13.90 -8.64 4.07
N SER A 148 14.55 -8.50 5.23
CA SER A 148 16.02 -8.44 5.32
C SER A 148 16.73 -9.73 4.86
N PHE A 149 16.04 -10.87 4.95
CA PHE A 149 16.52 -12.17 4.47
C PHE A 149 16.21 -12.42 2.97
N SER A 150 15.46 -11.54 2.29
CA SER A 150 15.14 -11.71 0.88
C SER A 150 16.30 -11.20 0.00
N ASN A 151 16.78 -12.07 -0.89
CA ASN A 151 17.74 -11.69 -1.94
C ASN A 151 17.07 -10.98 -3.12
N GLU A 152 15.76 -11.14 -3.27
CA GLU A 152 14.98 -10.58 -4.37
C GLU A 152 14.10 -9.42 -3.90
N ALA A 153 13.83 -8.49 -4.80
CA ALA A 153 12.94 -7.35 -4.60
C ALA A 153 12.10 -7.10 -5.87
N SER A 154 10.88 -6.61 -5.69
CA SER A 154 10.12 -6.04 -6.80
C SER A 154 10.35 -4.53 -6.86
N ASN A 155 10.48 -3.99 -8.06
CA ASN A 155 10.60 -2.56 -8.32
C ASN A 155 9.29 -1.93 -8.86
N ASN A 156 8.18 -2.69 -8.85
CA ASN A 156 6.90 -2.24 -9.40
C ASN A 156 5.73 -2.63 -8.48
N LEU A 157 5.86 -2.35 -7.18
CA LEU A 157 4.74 -2.40 -6.25
C LEU A 157 3.81 -1.23 -6.54
N GLY A 158 2.52 -1.49 -6.69
CA GLY A 158 1.52 -0.49 -7.01
C GLY A 158 0.13 -0.91 -6.53
N LEU A 159 -0.82 0.02 -6.67
CA LEU A 159 -2.22 -0.22 -6.38
C LEU A 159 -2.99 -0.42 -7.69
N TYR A 160 -4.03 -1.24 -7.63
CA TYR A 160 -5.06 -1.34 -8.66
C TYR A 160 -6.34 -0.75 -8.07
N LEU A 161 -6.95 0.21 -8.78
CA LEU A 161 -8.13 0.98 -8.35
C LEU A 161 -9.22 0.90 -9.42
#